data_AF-A0A3C1V2P4-F1
#
_entry.id   AF-A0A3C1V2P4-F1
#
_cell.length_a   1.000
_cell.length_b   1.000
_cell.length_c   1.000
_cell.angle_alpha   90.00
_cell.angle_beta   90.00
_cell.angle_gamma   90.00
#
_symmetry.space_group_name_H-M   'P 1'
#
loop_
_entity.id
_entity.type
_entity.pdbx_description
1 polymer ?
#
loop_
_entity_poly.entity_id
_entity_poly.type
_entity_poly.pdbx_seq_one_letter_code
_entity_poly.pdbx_strand_id
1 'polypeptide(L)' 'MLTDYDLHLLGEGRHWKSYDKLGAQLCTRDGQQGVHFALWAPNAEAVSVVGDFNGW' A
#
# COMPACT_ATOMS: atom_id res chain seq x y z
N MET A 1 0.55 4.56 6.14
CA MET A 1 -0.23 3.37 6.56
C MET A 1 -1.69 3.61 6.19
N LEU A 2 -2.35 2.59 5.61
CA LEU A 2 -3.80 2.64 5.38
C LEU A 2 -4.52 2.61 6.73
N THR A 3 -5.46 3.51 6.92
CA THR A 3 -6.33 3.55 8.09
C THR A 3 -7.67 2.88 7.79
N ASP A 4 -8.44 2.56 8.82
CA ASP A 4 -9.80 2.02 8.66
C ASP A 4 -10.71 2.98 7.87
N TYR A 5 -10.49 4.29 8.01
CA TYR A 5 -11.19 5.30 7.23
C TYR A 5 -10.80 5.25 5.75
N ASP A 6 -9.51 5.07 5.44
CA ASP A 6 -9.05 4.89 4.06
C ASP A 6 -9.68 3.63 3.44
N LEU A 7 -9.71 2.51 4.18
CA LEU A 7 -10.34 1.26 3.73
C LEU A 7 -11.84 1.41 3.49
N HIS A 8 -12.54 2.11 4.39
CA HIS A 8 -13.96 2.41 4.24
C HIS A 8 -14.23 3.23 2.97
N LEU A 9 -13.49 4.32 2.75
CA LEU A 9 -13.64 5.14 1.54
C LEU A 9 -13.26 4.38 0.26
N LEU A 10 -12.28 3.48 0.32
CA LEU A 10 -11.93 2.60 -0.80
C LEU A 10 -13.08 1.65 -1.14
N GLY A 11 -13.71 1.04 -0.13
CA GLY A 11 -14.87 0.17 -0.29
C GLY A 11 -16.09 0.90 -0.87
N GLU A 12 -16.29 2.17 -0.52
CA GLU A 12 -17.38 3.00 -1.07
C GLU A 12 -17.04 3.60 -2.46
N GLY A 13 -15.81 3.44 -2.96
CA GLY A 13 -15.36 4.09 -4.20
C GLY A 13 -15.22 5.61 -4.10
N ARG A 14 -15.10 6.14 -2.87
CA ARG A 14 -15.06 7.59 -2.57
C ARG A 14 -13.70 8.08 -2.12
N HIS A 15 -12.69 7.22 -2.13
CA HIS A 15 -11.32 7.60 -1.83
C HIS A 15 -10.66 8.29 -3.04
N TRP A 16 -11.03 9.54 -3.31
CA TRP A 16 -10.54 10.32 -4.46
C TRP A 16 -9.01 10.49 -4.50
N LYS A 17 -8.38 10.49 -3.33
CA LYS A 17 -6.92 10.56 -3.16
C LYS A 17 -6.30 9.21 -2.86
N SER A 18 -6.86 8.12 -3.39
CA SER A 18 -6.37 6.77 -3.10
C SER A 18 -4.91 6.57 -3.52
N TYR A 19 -4.43 7.33 -4.50
CA TYR A 19 -3.02 7.39 -4.90
C TYR A 19 -2.07 7.90 -3.80
N ASP A 20 -2.58 8.66 -2.82
CA ASP A 20 -1.81 9.08 -1.64
C ASP A 20 -1.71 7.98 -0.58
N LYS A 21 -2.30 6.80 -0.81
CA LYS A 21 -2.21 5.64 0.10
C LYS A 21 -1.81 4.33 -0.57
N LEU A 22 -2.29 4.10 -1.78
CA LEU A 22 -1.96 2.95 -2.62
C LEU A 22 -0.71 3.25 -3.46
N GLY A 23 -0.04 2.19 -3.91
CA GLY A 23 1.24 2.26 -4.62
C GLY A 23 2.44 2.12 -3.67
N ALA A 24 3.55 2.72 -4.07
CA ALA A 24 4.82 2.69 -3.35
C ALA A 24 5.15 4.09 -2.82
N GLN A 25 5.33 4.22 -1.50
CA GLN A 25 5.50 5.50 -0.84
C GLN A 25 6.67 5.47 0.14
N LEU A 26 7.56 6.46 0.05
CA LEU A 26 8.62 6.63 1.04
C LEU A 26 8.01 6.94 2.41
N CYS A 27 8.46 6.24 3.45
CA CYS A 27 8.00 6.46 4.81
C CYS A 27 9.10 6.16 5.83
N THR A 28 8.92 6.66 7.04
CA THR A 28 9.68 6.24 8.22
C THR A 28 8.76 5.46 9.14
N ARG A 29 9.14 4.25 9.52
CA ARG A 29 8.40 3.39 10.45
C ARG A 29 9.36 2.87 11.51
N ASP A 30 8.99 3.01 12.78
CA ASP A 30 9.79 2.55 13.93
C ASP A 30 11.24 3.08 13.89
N GLY A 31 11.42 4.32 13.41
CA GLY A 31 12.73 4.96 13.25
C GLY A 31 13.49 4.59 11.97
N GLN A 32 12.99 3.63 11.19
CA GLN A 32 13.63 3.15 9.96
C GLN A 32 13.00 3.76 8.71
N GLN A 33 13.82 4.31 7.82
CA GLN A 33 13.39 4.75 6.49
C GLN A 33 13.19 3.55 5.56
N GLY A 34 12.15 3.58 4.73
CA GLY A 34 11.84 2.54 3.75
C GLY A 34 10.69 2.94 2.82
N VAL A 35 10.10 1.94 2.18
CA VAL A 35 8.97 2.10 1.26
C VAL A 35 7.76 1.30 1.78
N HIS A 36 6.61 1.95 1.87
CA HIS A 36 5.32 1.33 2.13
C HIS A 36 4.65 0.98 0.80
N PHE A 37 4.38 -0.30 0.59
CA PHE A 37 3.63 -0.81 -0.56
C PHE A 37 2.20 -1.14 -0.14
N ALA A 38 1.22 -0.64 -0.89
CA ALA A 38 -0.18 -1.00 -0.73
C ALA A 38 -0.85 -1.16 -2.09
N LEU A 39 -1.59 -2.24 -2.29
CA LEU A 39 -2.32 -2.50 -3.52
C LEU A 39 -3.68 -3.11 -3.23
N TRP A 40 -4.59 -2.98 -4.18
CA TRP A 40 -5.90 -3.62 -4.10
C TRP A 40 -5.85 -4.94 -4.89
N ALA A 41 -5.94 -6.06 -4.17
CA ALA A 41 -5.93 -7.40 -4.75
C ALA A 41 -6.87 -8.34 -3.98
N PRO A 42 -8.21 -8.11 -4.04
CA PRO A 42 -9.18 -8.79 -3.17
C PRO A 42 -9.34 -10.29 -3.48
N ASN A 43 -8.97 -10.70 -4.70
CA ASN A 43 -9.10 -12.08 -5.19
C ASN A 43 -7.73 -12.79 -5.30
N ALA A 44 -6.64 -12.17 -4.85
CA ALA A 44 -5.32 -12.79 -4.91
C ALA A 44 -5.14 -13.78 -3.75
N GLU A 45 -4.62 -14.96 -4.04
CA GLU A 45 -4.25 -15.94 -3.01
C GLU A 45 -3.02 -15.50 -2.22
N ALA A 46 -2.06 -14.89 -2.92
CA ALA A 46 -0.85 -14.33 -2.32
C ALA A 46 -0.35 -13.14 -3.14
N VAL A 47 0.38 -12.25 -2.48
CA VAL A 47 1.05 -11.10 -3.09
C VAL A 47 2.46 -11.01 -2.53
N SER A 48 3.43 -10.65 -3.38
CA SER A 48 4.82 -10.42 -3.00
C SER A 48 5.34 -9.17 -3.70
N VAL A 49 6.26 -8.45 -3.04
CA VAL A 49 6.99 -7.34 -3.65
C VAL A 49 8.33 -7.89 -4.14
N VAL A 50 8.58 -7.71 -5.43
CA VAL A 50 9.68 -8.28 -6.20
C VAL A 50 10.42 -7.13 -6.86
N GLY A 51 11.75 -7.15 -6.84
CA GLY A 51 12.58 -6.03 -7.27
C GLY A 51 14.08 -6.31 -7.27
N ASP A 52 14.85 -5.27 -7.58
CA ASP A 52 16.31 -5.31 -7.52
C ASP A 52 16.84 -5.63 -6.11
N PHE A 53 16.15 -5.14 -5.07
CA PHE A 53 16.53 -5.32 -3.66
C PHE A 53 16.46 -6.76 -3.13
N ASN A 54 15.78 -7.68 -3.82
CA ASN A 54 15.69 -9.10 -3.48
C ASN A 54 16.11 -10.03 -4.63
N GLY A 55 16.71 -9.49 -5.69
CA GLY A 55 17.20 -10.27 -6.82
C GLY A 55 16.08 -10.87 -7.67
N TRP A 56 15.02 -10.10 -7.92
CA TRP A 56 13.70 -10.45 -8.45
C TRP A 56 12.74 -10.94 -7.37
#